data_AF-A0A351QZQ9-F1
#
_entry.id   AF-A0A351QZQ9-F1
#
_cell.length_a   1.000
_cell.length_b   1.000
_cell.length_c   1.000
_cell.angle_alpha   90.00
_cell.angle_beta   90.00
_cell.angle_gamma   90.00
#
_symmetry.space_group_name_H-M   'P 1'
#
loop_
_entity.id
_entity.type
_entity.pdbx_description
1 polymer ?
#
loop_
_entity_poly.entity_id
_entity_poly.type
_entity_poly.pdbx_seq_one_letter_code
_entity_poly.pdbx_strand_id
1 'polypeptide(L)'
;MTEEIGLGAFRKKRTERPENITPEIADETTRTMPEDLLKLPNKRLTSKELPKSIRLPLNTHTAISTIATLQSKKIYEVINDIVEEYISELPIAEKKIIKSSIETVEKNN
;
A
#
# COMPACT_ATOMS: atom_id res chain seq x y z
N MET A 1 -41.37 41.07 -21.57
CA MET A 1 -41.29 41.86 -20.32
C MET A 1 -42.62 41.73 -19.62
N THR A 2 -42.70 40.88 -18.60
CA THR A 2 -43.90 40.73 -17.75
C THR A 2 -43.53 41.28 -16.39
N GLU A 3 -44.05 42.46 -16.07
CA GLU A 3 -43.82 43.12 -14.79
C GLU A 3 -44.58 42.35 -13.69
N GLU A 4 -43.85 41.75 -12.75
CA GLU A 4 -44.43 41.12 -11.57
C GLU A 4 -44.98 42.20 -10.63
N ILE A 5 -46.26 42.53 -10.78
CA ILE A 5 -46.97 43.49 -9.92
C ILE A 5 -47.56 42.73 -8.72
N GLY A 6 -46.98 42.90 -7.53
CA GLY A 6 -47.51 42.37 -6.26
C GLY A 6 -46.53 42.44 -5.08
N LEU A 7 -47.00 42.11 -3.86
CA LEU A 7 -46.21 42.08 -2.60
C LEU A 7 -44.94 41.20 -2.66
N GLY A 8 -44.82 40.33 -3.67
CA GLY A 8 -43.62 39.55 -3.98
C GLY A 8 -42.48 40.37 -4.59
N ALA A 9 -42.76 41.50 -5.26
CA ALA A 9 -41.76 42.36 -5.88
C ALA A 9 -40.85 43.08 -4.86
N PHE A 10 -41.33 43.24 -3.62
CA PHE A 10 -40.60 43.91 -2.54
C PHE A 10 -39.72 42.98 -1.70
N ARG A 11 -39.80 41.65 -1.86
CA ARG A 11 -38.93 40.69 -1.17
C ARG A 11 -37.76 40.27 -2.05
N LYS A 12 -36.84 41.20 -2.32
CA LYS A 12 -35.48 40.83 -2.76
C LYS A 12 -34.80 40.11 -1.60
N LYS A 13 -34.52 38.81 -1.77
CA LYS A 13 -33.67 38.07 -0.82
C LYS A 13 -32.29 38.74 -0.84
N ARG A 14 -31.91 39.35 0.30
CA ARG A 14 -30.66 40.13 0.47
C ARG A 14 -29.41 39.25 0.59
N THR A 15 -29.57 37.93 0.64
CA THR A 15 -28.48 36.97 0.81
C THR A 15 -28.58 35.87 -0.22
N GLU A 16 -27.45 35.52 -0.83
CA GLU A 16 -27.32 34.34 -1.68
C GLU A 16 -27.48 33.09 -0.83
N ARG A 17 -28.11 32.06 -1.39
CA ARG A 17 -28.17 30.75 -0.72
C ARG A 17 -26.75 30.17 -0.73
N PRO A 18 -26.30 29.55 0.37
CA PRO A 18 -24.96 28.98 0.41
C PRO A 18 -24.80 27.94 -0.71
N GLU A 19 -23.68 28.00 -1.41
CA GLU A 19 -23.33 27.01 -2.42
C GLU A 19 -23.06 25.68 -1.72
N ASN A 20 -23.74 24.64 -2.18
CA ASN A 20 -23.49 23.30 -1.71
C ASN A 20 -22.29 22.75 -2.48
N ILE A 21 -21.09 22.89 -1.92
CA ILE A 21 -19.87 22.34 -2.51
C ILE A 21 -19.88 20.84 -2.25
N THR A 22 -20.24 20.06 -3.26
CA THR A 22 -19.97 18.62 -3.24
C THR A 22 -18.47 18.42 -3.38
N PRO A 23 -17.79 17.75 -2.44
CA PRO A 23 -16.35 17.51 -2.54
C PRO A 23 -16.05 16.71 -3.81
N GLU A 24 -15.08 17.17 -4.61
CA GLU A 24 -14.68 16.50 -5.87
C GLU A 24 -14.06 15.12 -5.64
N ILE A 25 -13.50 14.90 -4.44
CA ILE A 25 -12.86 13.65 -4.06
C ILE A 25 -13.57 13.17 -2.79
N ALA A 26 -14.69 12.49 -2.97
CA ALA A 26 -15.09 11.52 -1.96
C ALA A 26 -14.02 10.43 -2.03
N ASP A 27 -13.15 10.34 -1.01
CA ASP A 27 -12.23 9.23 -0.87
C ASP A 27 -13.07 7.96 -0.78
N GLU A 28 -13.32 7.33 -1.93
CA GLU A 28 -13.96 6.03 -2.02
C GLU A 28 -13.08 5.09 -1.21
N THR A 29 -13.55 4.73 -0.02
CA THR A 29 -12.87 3.76 0.84
C THR A 29 -13.08 2.39 0.20
N THR A 30 -12.33 2.11 -0.87
CA THR A 30 -12.30 0.80 -1.49
C THR A 30 -11.66 -0.15 -0.50
N ARG A 31 -12.43 -1.15 -0.08
CA ARG A 31 -11.94 -2.23 0.77
C ARG A 31 -11.02 -3.10 -0.09
N THR A 32 -9.71 -2.85 -0.04
CA THR A 32 -8.72 -3.67 -0.73
C THR A 32 -8.47 -4.95 0.07
N MET A 33 -8.26 -6.07 -0.63
CA MET A 33 -7.66 -7.27 -0.02
C MET A 33 -6.35 -6.86 0.69
N PRO A 34 -5.97 -7.52 1.80
CA PRO A 34 -4.63 -7.33 2.36
C PRO A 34 -3.61 -7.58 1.24
N GLU A 35 -2.89 -6.54 0.86
CA GLU A 35 -1.83 -6.67 -0.13
C GLU A 35 -0.63 -7.31 0.54
N ASP A 36 -0.09 -8.37 -0.08
CA ASP A 36 1.24 -8.88 0.27
C ASP A 36 2.25 -7.73 0.17
N LEU A 37 3.03 -7.53 1.23
CA LEU A 37 4.02 -6.48 1.35
C LEU A 37 5.26 -6.79 0.49
N LEU A 38 5.67 -8.05 0.46
CA LEU A 38 6.78 -8.55 -0.35
C LEU A 38 6.24 -9.38 -1.51
N LYS A 39 5.68 -8.70 -2.51
CA LYS A 39 5.27 -9.35 -3.76
C LYS A 39 6.49 -9.97 -4.43
N LEU A 40 6.45 -11.29 -4.64
CA LEU A 40 7.43 -11.94 -5.49
C LEU A 40 7.37 -11.29 -6.88
N PRO A 41 8.49 -10.81 -7.42
CA PRO A 41 8.49 -10.17 -8.73
C PRO A 41 8.11 -11.21 -9.79
N ASN A 42 7.10 -10.90 -10.59
CA ASN A 42 6.71 -11.71 -11.76
C ASN A 42 7.76 -11.68 -12.89
N LYS A 43 8.83 -10.89 -12.72
CA LYS A 43 9.94 -10.74 -13.65
C LYS A 43 11.18 -11.43 -13.07
N ARG A 44 12.00 -12.01 -13.95
CA ARG A 44 13.34 -12.46 -13.57
C ARG A 44 14.16 -11.27 -13.07
N LEU A 45 14.52 -11.29 -11.79
CA LEU A 45 15.35 -10.28 -11.16
C LEU A 45 16.73 -10.22 -11.84
N THR A 46 17.20 -9.01 -12.10
CA THR A 46 18.54 -8.77 -12.63
C THR A 46 19.56 -8.64 -11.49
N SER A 47 20.85 -8.83 -11.77
CA SER A 47 21.91 -8.72 -10.76
C SER A 47 22.03 -7.33 -10.11
N LYS A 48 21.41 -6.29 -10.70
CA LYS A 48 21.32 -4.94 -10.13
C LYS A 48 20.27 -4.85 -9.01
N GLU A 49 19.23 -5.68 -9.08
CA GLU A 49 18.09 -5.67 -8.15
C GLU A 49 18.31 -6.63 -6.95
N LEU A 50 19.35 -7.48 -7.02
CA LEU A 50 19.67 -8.44 -5.97
C LEU A 50 20.88 -7.95 -5.14
N PRO A 51 20.80 -7.97 -3.80
CA PRO A 51 21.97 -7.72 -2.96
C PRO A 51 23.03 -8.80 -3.21
N LYS A 52 24.31 -8.40 -3.17
CA LYS A 52 25.44 -9.26 -3.56
C LYS A 52 25.59 -10.51 -2.67
N SER A 53 25.29 -10.42 -1.37
CA SER A 53 25.26 -11.55 -0.43
C SER A 53 24.74 -11.13 0.95
N ILE A 54 24.07 -12.02 1.68
CA ILE A 54 23.72 -11.85 3.10
C ILE A 54 24.48 -12.90 3.92
N ARG A 55 25.07 -12.50 5.05
CA ARG A 55 25.74 -13.43 5.98
C ARG A 55 24.77 -13.87 7.07
N LEU A 56 24.64 -15.18 7.25
CA LEU A 56 23.77 -15.81 8.24
C LEU A 56 24.57 -16.78 9.11
N PRO A 57 24.16 -17.01 10.37
CA PRO A 57 24.69 -18.09 11.19
C PRO A 57 24.49 -19.45 10.52
N LEU A 58 25.45 -20.38 10.73
CA LEU A 58 25.43 -21.71 10.11
C LEU A 58 24.14 -22.48 10.42
N ASN A 59 23.66 -22.39 11.65
CA ASN A 59 22.44 -23.05 12.10
C ASN A 59 21.21 -22.55 11.32
N THR A 60 21.09 -21.22 11.17
CA THR A 60 20.00 -20.58 10.42
C THR A 60 20.04 -20.94 8.94
N HIS A 61 21.23 -20.91 8.32
CA HIS A 61 21.39 -21.32 6.92
C HIS A 61 20.97 -22.78 6.71
N THR A 62 21.36 -23.67 7.63
CA THR A 62 21.01 -25.11 7.55
C THR A 62 19.51 -25.32 7.71
N ALA A 63 18.87 -24.59 8.63
CA ALA A 63 17.41 -24.61 8.80
C ALA A 63 16.69 -24.12 7.53
N ILE A 64 17.09 -22.98 6.95
CA ILE A 64 16.48 -22.47 5.72
C ILE A 64 16.68 -23.44 4.55
N SER A 65 17.87 -24.01 4.42
CA SER A 65 18.19 -24.98 3.36
C SER A 65 17.33 -26.23 3.48
N THR A 66 17.12 -26.74 4.69
CA THR A 66 16.26 -27.91 4.93
C THR A 66 14.78 -27.60 4.69
N ILE A 67 14.30 -26.42 5.06
CA ILE A 67 12.93 -26.00 4.73
C ILE A 67 12.75 -25.91 3.20
N ALA A 68 13.72 -25.33 2.50
CA ALA A 68 13.72 -25.21 1.05
C ALA A 68 13.67 -26.57 0.36
N THR A 69 14.45 -27.55 0.82
CA THR A 69 14.41 -28.91 0.27
C THR A 69 13.09 -29.62 0.55
N LEU A 70 12.54 -29.49 1.77
CA LEU A 70 11.26 -30.09 2.13
C LEU A 70 10.10 -29.54 1.31
N GLN A 71 10.09 -28.23 1.05
CA GLN A 71 9.02 -27.56 0.31
C GLN A 71 9.26 -27.50 -1.21
N SER A 72 10.38 -28.06 -1.70
CA SER A 72 10.79 -27.97 -3.12
C SER A 72 10.82 -26.52 -3.64
N LYS A 73 11.22 -25.58 -2.78
CA LYS A 73 11.34 -24.15 -3.08
C LYS A 73 12.81 -23.74 -3.13
N LYS A 74 13.08 -22.60 -3.75
CA LYS A 74 14.43 -22.00 -3.69
C LYS A 74 14.60 -21.27 -2.35
N ILE A 75 15.84 -21.19 -1.87
CA ILE A 75 16.18 -20.56 -0.58
C ILE A 75 15.62 -19.13 -0.47
N TYR A 76 15.70 -18.33 -1.53
CA TYR A 76 15.21 -16.95 -1.50
C TYR A 76 13.67 -16.86 -1.43
N GLU A 77 12.94 -17.85 -1.95
CA GLU A 77 11.47 -17.90 -1.87
C GLU A 77 11.06 -18.22 -0.43
N VAL A 78 11.75 -19.18 0.20
CA VAL A 78 11.55 -19.50 1.62
C VAL A 78 11.85 -18.29 2.51
N ILE A 79 12.93 -17.56 2.23
CA ILE A 79 13.24 -16.33 2.98
C ILE A 79 12.13 -15.31 2.80
N ASN A 80 11.61 -15.13 1.57
CA ASN A 80 10.51 -14.20 1.33
C ASN A 80 9.25 -14.59 2.11
N ASP A 81 8.87 -15.87 2.06
CA ASP A 81 7.69 -16.40 2.76
C ASP A 81 7.80 -16.20 4.28
N ILE A 82 8.97 -16.51 4.87
CA ILE A 82 9.22 -16.33 6.31
C ILE A 82 9.14 -14.86 6.71
N VAL A 83 9.73 -13.96 5.91
CA VAL A 83 9.72 -12.53 6.21
C VAL A 83 8.32 -11.96 6.05
N GLU A 84 7.57 -12.38 5.03
CA GLU A 84 6.19 -11.96 4.81
C GLU A 84 5.28 -12.41 5.97
N GLU A 85 5.41 -13.68 6.38
CA GLU A 85 4.70 -14.22 7.53
C GLU A 85 5.03 -13.43 8.80
N TYR A 86 6.31 -13.17 9.07
CA TYR A 86 6.73 -12.36 10.21
C TYR A 86 6.14 -10.95 10.18
N ILE A 87 6.20 -10.27 9.02
CA ILE A 87 5.63 -8.92 8.86
C ILE A 87 4.12 -8.96 9.04
N SER A 88 3.43 -10.00 8.56
CA SER A 88 1.97 -10.15 8.65
C SER A 88 1.46 -10.23 10.09
N GLU A 89 2.31 -10.68 11.03
CA GLU A 89 1.98 -10.76 12.46
C GLU A 89 2.25 -9.45 13.22
N LEU A 90 3.01 -8.51 12.64
CA LEU A 90 3.38 -7.27 13.31
C LEU A 90 2.20 -6.29 13.50
N PRO A 91 2.29 -5.38 14.48
CA PRO A 91 1.36 -4.26 14.63
C PRO A 91 1.33 -3.37 13.37
N ILE A 92 0.16 -2.75 13.13
CA ILE A 92 -0.08 -1.89 11.95
C ILE A 92 0.95 -0.75 11.84
N ALA A 93 1.36 -0.18 12.98
CA ALA A 93 2.35 0.90 13.01
C ALA A 93 3.70 0.44 12.45
N GLU A 94 4.18 -0.75 12.86
CA GLU A 94 5.46 -1.31 12.41
C GLU A 94 5.40 -1.72 10.94
N LYS A 95 4.31 -2.36 10.51
CA LYS A 95 4.05 -2.68 9.09
C LYS A 95 4.16 -1.43 8.20
N LYS A 96 3.60 -0.31 8.65
CA LYS A 96 3.63 0.96 7.89
C LYS A 96 5.05 1.51 7.75
N ILE A 97 5.87 1.40 8.79
CA ILE A 97 7.28 1.82 8.76
C ILE A 97 8.06 0.97 7.74
N ILE A 98 7.88 -0.35 7.77
CA ILE A 98 8.53 -1.28 6.84
C ILE A 98 8.10 -0.97 5.40
N LYS A 99 6.79 -0.82 5.15
CA LYS A 99 6.25 -0.45 3.83
C LYS A 99 6.87 0.84 3.30
N SER A 100 6.92 1.88 4.12
CA SER A 100 7.50 3.17 3.73
C SER A 100 8.99 3.05 3.36
N SER A 101 9.72 2.20 4.07
CA SER A 101 11.15 1.98 3.81
C SER A 101 11.37 1.26 2.48
N ILE A 102 10.56 0.25 2.15
CA ILE A 102 10.63 -0.47 0.87
C ILE A 102 10.31 0.48 -0.29
N GLU A 103 9.23 1.26 -0.19
CA GLU A 103 8.82 2.22 -1.23
C GLU A 103 9.91 3.28 -1.51
N THR A 104 10.68 3.70 -0.49
CA THR A 104 11.79 4.63 -0.71
C THR A 104 12.93 4.03 -1.52
N VAL A 105 13.23 2.74 -1.35
CA VAL A 105 14.27 2.05 -2.10
C VAL A 105 13.84 1.87 -3.56
N GLU A 106 12.57 1.55 -3.82
CA GLU A 106 12.03 1.46 -5.18
C GLU A 106 12.10 2.78 -5.93
N LYS A 107 11.77 3.91 -5.27
CA LYS A 107 11.84 5.24 -5.89
C LYS A 107 13.26 5.72 -6.19
N ASN A 108 14.25 5.18 -5.50
CA ASN A 108 15.66 5.57 -5.63
C ASN A 108 16.46 4.70 -6.61
N ASN A 109 15.88 3.62 -7.15
CA ASN A 109 16.51 2.66 -8.06
C ASN A 109 16.08 2.81 -9.51
#